data_AF-A0A661NFR2-F1
#
_entry.id   AF-A0A661NFR2-F1
#
_cell.length_a   1.000
_cell.length_b   1.000
_cell.length_c   1.000
_cell.angle_alpha   90.00
_cell.angle_beta   90.00
_cell.angle_gamma   90.00
#
_symmetry.space_group_name_H-M   'P 1'
#
loop_
_entity.id
_entity.type
_entity.pdbx_description
1 polymer ?
#
loop_
_entity_poly.entity_id
_entity_poly.type
_entity_poly.pdbx_seq_one_letter_code
_entity_poly.pdbx_strand_id
1 'polypeptide(L)'
;MRTSCIFVALAALGLASITLPASAQEPEAEAGVETTSEDSPDAADARDPSTDDGDSAESDGGAAAQGGAEGEEDTAAGTSEGDATAESAGDGAERLRADHGRDAPEEPAKVAVVTVGDPDDGLRDQARELDRLFSRTDGLRIPTDSGLRRALRGDPAPDEDDGLGRVRVLRRGLGIDDEEDAGGLSALGRVSGAVAVVAIRRRAGSIEATALDVASGRLYEGELELNDAGDAAIVRFVLPRARASALRAAERAADADRRDWRGGAAAARDGAGSGAGGESATPSEGTENGEEDEEEPGFFAKWWPYMVGALLLGAMVTYFVVTGNDDPGADLPSPVLRFIPGGN
;
A
#
# COMPACT_ATOMS: atom_id res chain seq x y z
N MET A 1 1.36 -24.17 49.78
CA MET A 1 1.24 -22.71 50.03
C MET A 1 2.51 -22.00 49.54
N ARG A 2 2.51 -21.52 48.29
CA ARG A 2 3.45 -20.52 47.77
C ARG A 2 2.71 -19.67 46.76
N THR A 3 2.34 -18.47 47.20
CA THR A 3 1.62 -17.45 46.47
C THR A 3 2.64 -16.70 45.59
N SER A 4 2.48 -16.76 44.27
CA SER A 4 3.24 -15.90 43.35
C SER A 4 2.41 -14.67 43.01
N CYS A 5 2.91 -13.50 43.41
CA CYS A 5 2.39 -12.21 43.02
C CYS A 5 2.84 -11.87 41.60
N ILE A 6 1.88 -11.68 40.70
CA ILE A 6 2.10 -11.10 39.36
C ILE A 6 1.99 -9.59 39.50
N PHE A 7 3.07 -8.87 39.19
CA PHE A 7 3.07 -7.41 39.03
C PHE A 7 2.44 -7.06 37.68
N VAL A 8 1.31 -6.36 37.72
CA VAL A 8 0.70 -5.68 36.58
C VAL A 8 1.26 -4.25 36.56
N ALA A 9 2.12 -3.93 35.60
CA ALA A 9 2.57 -2.58 35.34
C ALA A 9 1.58 -1.91 34.36
N LEU A 10 0.58 -1.23 34.92
CA LEU A 10 -0.30 -0.33 34.17
C LEU A 10 0.43 1.01 34.04
N ALA A 11 0.99 1.28 32.86
CA ALA A 11 1.58 2.58 32.55
C ALA A 11 0.47 3.57 32.21
N ALA A 12 0.23 4.50 33.13
CA ALA A 12 -0.45 5.75 32.91
C ALA A 12 0.41 6.64 31.99
N LEU A 13 -0.12 7.02 30.83
CA LEU A 13 0.43 8.07 30.00
C LEU A 13 -0.62 9.18 29.90
N GLY A 14 -0.34 10.24 30.64
CA GLY A 14 -1.17 11.42 30.78
C GLY A 14 -1.21 12.24 29.50
N LEU A 15 -2.41 12.71 29.18
CA LEU A 15 -2.64 13.89 28.35
C LEU A 15 -1.91 15.09 28.99
N ALA A 16 -0.88 15.59 28.31
CA ALA A 16 -0.41 16.95 28.48
C ALA A 16 -0.91 17.75 27.27
N SER A 17 -2.04 18.43 27.45
CA SER A 17 -2.54 19.44 26.52
C SER A 17 -1.56 20.61 26.46
N ILE A 18 -0.85 20.76 25.35
CA ILE A 18 -0.11 21.98 25.04
C ILE A 18 -1.07 22.90 24.27
N THR A 19 -1.69 23.81 25.00
CA THR A 19 -2.39 24.97 24.47
C THR A 19 -1.35 26.01 24.05
N LEU A 20 -1.21 26.29 22.75
CA LEU A 20 -0.49 27.44 22.24
C LEU A 20 -1.49 28.50 21.73
N PRO A 21 -1.17 29.80 21.91
CA PRO A 21 -2.13 30.88 21.78
C PRO A 21 -2.41 31.24 20.31
N ALA A 22 -3.70 31.29 19.99
CA ALA A 22 -4.23 31.93 18.80
C ALA A 22 -3.78 33.40 18.78
N SER A 23 -2.87 33.72 17.87
CA SER A 23 -2.47 35.09 17.58
C SER A 23 -3.33 35.60 16.43
N ALA A 24 -3.86 36.79 16.66
CA ALA A 24 -4.79 37.55 15.84
C ALA A 24 -4.40 37.66 14.37
N GLN A 25 -5.38 37.48 13.49
CA GLN A 25 -5.47 38.26 12.24
C GLN A 25 -6.89 38.83 12.13
N GLU A 26 -6.92 40.16 12.17
CA GLU A 26 -8.07 41.02 11.91
C GLU A 26 -8.45 41.01 10.41
N PRO A 27 -9.68 41.47 10.09
CA PRO A 27 -10.32 41.29 8.79
C PRO A 27 -10.11 42.50 7.85
N GLU A 28 -9.91 42.23 6.56
CA GLU A 28 -10.25 43.15 5.48
C GLU A 28 -11.34 42.46 4.65
N ALA A 29 -12.61 42.86 4.72
CA ALA A 29 -13.22 44.09 4.21
C ALA A 29 -13.24 44.15 2.67
N GLU A 30 -14.44 43.85 2.15
CA GLU A 30 -15.11 44.49 1.01
C GLU A 30 -14.60 44.29 -0.42
N ALA A 31 -15.41 43.60 -1.22
CA ALA A 31 -16.13 44.11 -2.41
C ALA A 31 -16.75 42.89 -3.12
N GLY A 32 -18.06 42.71 -3.17
CA GLY A 32 -18.95 43.54 -3.97
C GLY A 32 -18.94 43.03 -5.41
N VAL A 33 -19.69 41.96 -5.70
CA VAL A 33 -20.06 41.62 -7.08
C VAL A 33 -21.54 41.28 -7.12
N GLU A 34 -22.21 42.07 -7.95
CA GLU A 34 -23.64 42.12 -8.19
C GLU A 34 -24.21 40.80 -8.70
N THR A 35 -25.42 40.57 -8.23
CA THR A 35 -26.42 39.66 -8.78
C THR A 35 -26.82 40.08 -10.19
N THR A 36 -26.73 39.18 -11.17
CA THR A 36 -27.57 39.23 -12.36
C THR A 36 -28.32 37.92 -12.51
N SER A 37 -29.61 38.03 -12.20
CA SER A 37 -30.66 37.08 -12.52
C SER A 37 -31.03 37.23 -13.99
N GLU A 38 -30.79 36.21 -14.80
CA GLU A 38 -31.40 35.99 -16.12
C GLU A 38 -31.30 34.47 -16.35
N ASP A 39 -32.22 33.73 -16.94
CA ASP A 39 -33.62 33.87 -17.30
C ASP A 39 -33.95 32.44 -17.75
N SER A 40 -35.00 31.82 -17.20
CA SER A 40 -35.49 30.54 -17.69
C SER A 40 -36.28 30.78 -18.97
N PRO A 41 -36.07 29.94 -20.00
CA PRO A 41 -37.27 29.37 -20.60
C PRO A 41 -37.25 27.85 -20.70
N ASP A 42 -38.33 27.32 -20.14
CA ASP A 42 -38.99 26.06 -20.43
C ASP A 42 -39.37 25.99 -21.93
N ALA A 43 -38.96 24.93 -22.64
CA ALA A 43 -39.69 24.41 -23.80
C ALA A 43 -39.05 23.12 -24.33
N ALA A 44 -39.85 22.06 -24.26
CA ALA A 44 -39.67 20.82 -24.99
C ALA A 44 -39.48 21.02 -26.51
N ASP A 45 -38.57 20.26 -27.12
CA ASP A 45 -38.84 19.71 -28.45
C ASP A 45 -38.16 18.34 -28.59
N ALA A 46 -38.98 17.34 -28.86
CA ALA A 46 -38.59 15.97 -29.12
C ALA A 46 -38.27 15.84 -30.61
N ARG A 47 -37.00 15.55 -30.97
CA ARG A 47 -36.63 15.06 -32.31
C ARG A 47 -35.49 14.05 -32.26
N ASP A 48 -35.86 12.78 -32.31
CA ASP A 48 -35.24 11.74 -33.16
C ASP A 48 -36.10 11.76 -34.46
N PRO A 49 -35.61 11.51 -35.70
CA PRO A 49 -34.58 10.53 -36.04
C PRO A 49 -33.64 10.80 -37.23
N SER A 50 -32.58 9.99 -37.28
CA SER A 50 -31.96 9.37 -38.47
C SER A 50 -31.15 10.21 -39.47
N THR A 51 -30.16 9.51 -40.05
CA THR A 51 -29.35 9.80 -41.25
C THR A 51 -28.28 10.89 -41.13
N ASP A 52 -27.01 10.50 -41.12
CA ASP A 52 -26.12 10.78 -42.26
C ASP A 52 -24.86 9.90 -42.23
N ASP A 53 -24.72 9.07 -43.26
CA ASP A 53 -23.50 8.36 -43.63
C ASP A 53 -22.56 9.38 -44.30
N GLY A 54 -21.55 9.85 -43.57
CA GLY A 54 -20.59 10.86 -44.02
C GLY A 54 -19.18 10.31 -44.21
N ASP A 55 -18.96 9.74 -45.38
CA ASP A 55 -17.70 9.43 -46.05
C ASP A 55 -16.75 10.64 -46.14
N SER A 56 -15.45 10.38 -46.36
CA SER A 56 -14.34 11.32 -46.64
C SER A 56 -13.76 12.06 -45.42
N ALA A 57 -12.46 12.32 -45.26
CA ALA A 57 -11.36 12.31 -46.20
C ALA A 57 -10.02 12.13 -45.46
N GLU A 58 -9.09 11.53 -46.20
CA GLU A 58 -7.65 11.58 -46.01
C GLU A 58 -7.18 13.04 -45.81
N SER A 59 -6.32 13.27 -44.82
CA SER A 59 -5.57 14.52 -44.67
C SER A 59 -4.11 14.21 -44.39
N ASP A 60 -3.38 13.96 -45.48
CA ASP A 60 -1.93 14.10 -45.56
C ASP A 60 -1.53 15.57 -45.35
N GLY A 61 -0.55 15.80 -44.48
CA GLY A 61 0.10 17.09 -44.26
C GLY A 61 0.82 17.07 -42.91
N GLY A 62 2.12 16.81 -42.82
CA GLY A 62 3.18 17.45 -43.57
C GLY A 62 3.67 18.66 -42.77
N ALA A 63 4.74 18.50 -41.99
CA ALA A 63 5.62 19.60 -41.61
C ALA A 63 6.91 19.06 -40.97
N ALA A 64 7.98 19.12 -41.74
CA ALA A 64 9.34 19.09 -41.25
C ALA A 64 9.61 20.34 -40.39
N ALA A 65 10.31 20.17 -39.27
CA ALA A 65 11.05 21.25 -38.62
C ALA A 65 12.40 20.71 -38.14
N GLN A 66 13.40 20.96 -38.97
CA GLN A 66 14.81 20.95 -38.62
C GLN A 66 15.12 22.21 -37.79
N GLY A 67 15.84 22.03 -36.69
CA GLY A 67 16.52 23.08 -35.93
C GLY A 67 17.26 22.38 -34.79
N GLY A 68 18.59 22.27 -34.74
CA GLY A 68 19.60 23.20 -35.25
C GLY A 68 19.94 24.21 -34.16
N ALA A 69 20.65 23.76 -33.13
CA ALA A 69 21.35 24.63 -32.18
C ALA A 69 22.53 23.85 -31.59
N GLU A 70 23.66 23.93 -32.29
CA GLU A 70 24.98 23.63 -31.76
C GLU A 70 25.33 24.72 -30.74
N GLY A 71 25.55 24.30 -29.49
CA GLY A 71 26.06 25.15 -28.42
C GLY A 71 27.39 24.58 -27.95
N GLU A 72 28.47 25.04 -28.56
CA GLU A 72 29.83 24.93 -28.04
C GLU A 72 29.94 25.86 -26.82
N GLU A 73 30.10 25.29 -25.62
CA GLU A 73 30.69 26.03 -24.50
C GLU A 73 31.89 25.25 -23.93
N ASP A 74 33.02 25.72 -24.42
CA ASP A 74 34.37 25.60 -23.90
C ASP A 74 34.44 26.14 -22.46
N THR A 75 34.74 25.28 -21.47
CA THR A 75 35.25 25.74 -20.17
C THR A 75 36.31 24.80 -19.61
N ALA A 76 37.55 25.22 -19.86
CA ALA A 76 38.64 25.36 -18.88
C ALA A 76 39.05 24.13 -18.07
N ALA A 77 40.15 23.56 -18.54
CA ALA A 77 41.13 22.81 -17.76
C ALA A 77 41.53 23.54 -16.46
N GLY A 78 41.32 22.86 -15.34
CA GLY A 78 41.93 23.18 -14.05
C GLY A 78 42.79 21.99 -13.60
N THR A 79 44.04 21.96 -14.03
CA THR A 79 45.10 21.14 -13.46
C THR A 79 45.46 21.68 -12.08
N SER A 80 45.15 20.93 -11.02
CA SER A 80 45.82 21.07 -9.73
C SER A 80 46.71 19.85 -9.48
N GLU A 81 48.01 20.09 -9.63
CA GLU A 81 49.06 19.20 -9.13
C GLU A 81 49.07 19.32 -7.60
N GLY A 82 48.60 18.27 -6.93
CA GLY A 82 48.71 18.06 -5.50
C GLY A 82 49.55 16.82 -5.23
N ASP A 83 50.87 17.02 -5.29
CA ASP A 83 51.88 16.09 -4.79
C ASP A 83 51.75 15.98 -3.26
N ALA A 84 51.29 14.83 -2.77
CA ALA A 84 51.40 14.44 -1.38
C ALA A 84 51.52 12.91 -1.29
N THR A 85 52.78 12.49 -1.23
CA THR A 85 53.26 11.22 -0.69
C THR A 85 52.49 10.76 0.55
N ALA A 86 51.78 9.63 0.43
CA ALA A 86 51.41 8.78 1.55
C ALA A 86 51.42 7.31 1.09
N GLU A 87 52.62 6.75 1.03
CA GLU A 87 52.80 5.30 1.05
C GLU A 87 52.26 4.73 2.38
N SER A 88 51.79 3.47 2.34
CA SER A 88 51.46 2.63 3.50
C SER A 88 50.02 2.64 4.02
N ALA A 89 49.08 2.06 3.26
CA ALA A 89 47.91 1.33 3.79
C ALA A 89 47.24 0.35 2.78
N GLY A 90 47.96 -0.06 1.72
CA GLY A 90 47.43 -0.89 0.65
C GLY A 90 47.60 -2.39 0.88
N ASP A 91 46.81 -2.98 1.79
CA ASP A 91 46.57 -4.45 1.78
C ASP A 91 45.28 -4.87 2.54
N GLY A 92 44.64 -3.95 3.29
CA GLY A 92 43.40 -4.23 4.01
C GLY A 92 42.10 -3.86 3.28
N ALA A 93 42.16 -2.92 2.32
CA ALA A 93 40.97 -2.35 1.68
C ALA A 93 40.45 -3.17 0.47
N GLU A 94 41.30 -4.00 -0.15
CA GLU A 94 40.85 -4.88 -1.25
C GLU A 94 40.11 -6.12 -0.74
N ARG A 95 40.45 -6.64 0.45
CA ARG A 95 39.76 -7.81 1.04
C ARG A 95 38.33 -7.49 1.51
N LEU A 96 38.00 -6.23 1.77
CA LEU A 96 36.62 -5.81 2.12
C LEU A 96 35.77 -5.45 0.89
N ARG A 97 36.35 -5.17 -0.28
CA ARG A 97 35.59 -4.97 -1.52
C ARG A 97 35.24 -6.27 -2.24
N ALA A 98 36.03 -7.33 -2.06
CA ALA A 98 35.81 -8.61 -2.72
C ALA A 98 34.60 -9.41 -2.16
N ASP A 99 34.16 -9.11 -0.93
CA ASP A 99 33.05 -9.83 -0.26
C ASP A 99 31.71 -9.06 -0.32
N HIS A 100 31.65 -7.99 -1.13
CA HIS A 100 30.42 -7.22 -1.39
C HIS A 100 29.91 -7.36 -2.82
N GLY A 101 30.42 -8.35 -3.56
CA GLY A 101 29.66 -8.98 -4.65
C GLY A 101 28.48 -9.79 -4.11
N ARG A 102 27.69 -9.21 -3.20
CA ARG A 102 26.36 -9.72 -2.89
C ARG A 102 25.57 -9.53 -4.17
N ASP A 103 25.36 -10.64 -4.85
CA ASP A 103 24.58 -10.80 -6.06
C ASP A 103 23.41 -9.81 -6.03
N ALA A 104 23.53 -8.74 -6.82
CA ALA A 104 22.38 -7.89 -7.08
C ALA A 104 21.26 -8.82 -7.53
N PRO A 105 20.03 -8.67 -7.02
CA PRO A 105 18.94 -9.59 -7.33
C PRO A 105 18.89 -9.76 -8.85
N GLU A 106 19.19 -10.96 -9.32
CA GLU A 106 19.28 -11.25 -10.76
C GLU A 106 17.96 -10.93 -11.46
N GLU A 107 16.88 -10.96 -10.68
CA GLU A 107 15.56 -10.63 -11.15
C GLU A 107 15.23 -9.12 -11.04
N PRO A 108 14.67 -8.52 -12.10
CA PRO A 108 14.25 -7.13 -12.07
C PRO A 108 13.14 -6.86 -11.02
N ALA A 109 13.17 -5.68 -10.42
CA ALA A 109 12.29 -5.33 -9.31
C ALA A 109 10.84 -5.22 -9.77
N LYS A 110 9.94 -5.97 -9.13
CA LYS A 110 8.51 -5.95 -9.47
C LYS A 110 7.80 -4.78 -8.79
N VAL A 111 7.25 -3.86 -9.58
CA VAL A 111 6.60 -2.62 -9.13
C VAL A 111 5.15 -2.59 -9.58
N ALA A 112 4.23 -2.26 -8.67
CA ALA A 112 2.82 -2.04 -9.00
C ALA A 112 2.48 -0.54 -8.99
N VAL A 113 1.72 -0.09 -9.99
CA VAL A 113 1.14 1.26 -10.03
C VAL A 113 -0.27 1.21 -9.45
N VAL A 114 -0.55 2.07 -8.46
CA VAL A 114 -1.83 2.09 -7.75
C VAL A 114 -2.37 3.51 -7.72
N THR A 115 -3.60 3.71 -8.19
CA THR A 115 -4.30 4.98 -7.98
C THR A 115 -4.98 5.00 -6.62
N VAL A 116 -4.81 6.08 -5.87
CA VAL A 116 -5.39 6.26 -4.55
C VAL A 116 -6.83 6.79 -4.69
N GLY A 117 -7.77 6.23 -3.92
CA GLY A 117 -9.16 6.69 -3.87
C GLY A 117 -9.97 6.37 -5.13
N ASP A 118 -10.86 7.29 -5.54
CA ASP A 118 -11.64 7.18 -6.77
C ASP A 118 -11.07 8.09 -7.87
N PRO A 119 -10.34 7.53 -8.85
CA PRO A 119 -9.54 8.30 -9.79
C PRO A 119 -10.42 8.87 -10.88
N ASP A 120 -10.22 10.15 -11.16
CA ASP A 120 -10.66 10.77 -12.40
C ASP A 120 -9.90 10.21 -13.62
N ASP A 121 -10.37 10.55 -14.81
CA ASP A 121 -9.80 10.03 -16.05
C ASP A 121 -8.34 10.46 -16.26
N GLY A 122 -7.95 11.67 -15.83
CA GLY A 122 -6.58 12.14 -15.90
C GLY A 122 -5.64 11.31 -15.01
N LEU A 123 -6.07 10.97 -13.79
CA LEU A 123 -5.30 10.11 -12.90
C LEU A 123 -5.18 8.68 -13.45
N ARG A 124 -6.25 8.15 -14.09
CA ARG A 124 -6.20 6.84 -14.77
C ARG A 124 -5.26 6.85 -15.97
N ASP A 125 -5.25 7.92 -16.76
CA ASP A 125 -4.36 8.05 -17.91
C ASP A 125 -2.90 8.11 -17.50
N GLN A 126 -2.57 8.91 -16.47
CA GLN A 126 -1.23 8.95 -15.89
C GLN A 126 -0.79 7.57 -15.37
N ALA A 127 -1.72 6.85 -14.72
CA ALA A 127 -1.46 5.49 -14.24
C ALA A 127 -1.11 4.51 -15.37
N ARG A 128 -1.82 4.60 -16.51
CA ARG A 128 -1.57 3.77 -17.70
C ARG A 128 -0.24 4.13 -18.34
N GLU A 129 0.10 5.42 -18.38
CA GLU A 129 1.39 5.88 -18.88
C GLU A 129 2.56 5.36 -18.05
N LEU A 130 2.48 5.43 -16.72
CA LEU A 130 3.48 4.84 -15.82
C LEU A 130 3.63 3.33 -16.04
N ASP A 131 2.52 2.60 -16.21
CA ASP A 131 2.55 1.15 -16.49
C ASP A 131 3.28 0.85 -17.82
N ARG A 132 3.04 1.65 -18.86
CA ARG A 132 3.74 1.56 -20.16
C ARG A 132 5.22 1.98 -20.07
N LEU A 133 5.55 2.95 -19.22
CA LEU A 133 6.92 3.36 -18.97
C LEU A 133 7.70 2.25 -18.25
N PHE A 134 7.15 1.71 -17.15
CA PHE A 134 7.81 0.69 -16.35
C PHE A 134 7.93 -0.65 -17.07
N SER A 135 6.99 -1.00 -17.94
CA SER A 135 7.12 -2.20 -18.79
C SER A 135 8.24 -2.13 -19.84
N ARG A 136 8.68 -0.93 -20.21
CA ARG A 136 9.78 -0.69 -21.17
C ARG A 136 11.11 -0.35 -20.50
N THR A 137 11.11 -0.16 -19.18
CA THR A 137 12.30 0.25 -18.41
C THR A 137 13.05 -0.98 -17.93
N ASP A 138 14.32 -1.11 -18.36
CA ASP A 138 15.19 -2.18 -17.89
C ASP A 138 15.38 -2.13 -16.36
N GLY A 139 15.27 -3.28 -15.71
CA GLY A 139 15.39 -3.41 -14.26
C GLY A 139 14.07 -3.28 -13.49
N LEU A 140 12.95 -2.99 -14.17
CA LEU A 140 11.61 -3.01 -13.60
C LEU A 140 10.77 -4.14 -14.22
N ARG A 141 9.83 -4.68 -13.44
CA ARG A 141 8.76 -5.57 -13.89
C ARG A 141 7.43 -5.07 -13.37
N ILE A 142 6.38 -5.17 -14.17
CA ILE A 142 5.01 -4.89 -13.72
C ILE A 142 4.25 -6.20 -13.46
N PRO A 143 3.13 -6.19 -12.72
CA PRO A 143 2.26 -7.36 -12.59
C PRO A 143 1.82 -7.89 -13.96
N THR A 144 1.84 -9.21 -14.13
CA THR A 144 1.52 -9.88 -15.40
C THR A 144 0.01 -9.91 -15.67
N ASP A 145 -0.80 -10.00 -14.61
CA ASP A 145 -2.26 -10.03 -14.71
C ASP A 145 -2.81 -8.65 -15.09
N SER A 146 -3.34 -8.55 -16.31
CA SER A 146 -3.90 -7.30 -16.84
C SER A 146 -5.17 -6.84 -16.12
N GLY A 147 -5.99 -7.77 -15.62
CA GLY A 147 -7.20 -7.46 -14.86
C GLY A 147 -6.82 -6.83 -13.52
N LEU A 148 -5.83 -7.40 -12.83
CA LEU A 148 -5.29 -6.86 -11.59
C LEU A 148 -4.68 -5.47 -11.82
N ARG A 149 -3.88 -5.28 -12.87
CA ARG A 149 -3.32 -3.96 -13.21
C ARG A 149 -4.42 -2.92 -13.44
N ARG A 150 -5.50 -3.29 -14.15
CA ARG A 150 -6.68 -2.42 -14.35
C ARG A 150 -7.34 -2.07 -13.01
N ALA A 151 -7.59 -3.07 -12.16
CA ALA A 151 -8.19 -2.87 -10.85
C ALA A 151 -7.36 -1.94 -9.95
N LEU A 152 -6.03 -2.08 -9.95
CA LEU A 152 -5.10 -1.22 -9.19
C LEU A 152 -5.08 0.23 -9.68
N ARG A 153 -5.27 0.46 -10.98
CA ARG A 153 -5.39 1.80 -11.55
C ARG A 153 -6.79 2.41 -11.44
N GLY A 154 -7.77 1.64 -10.96
CA GLY A 154 -9.17 2.08 -10.94
C GLY A 154 -9.79 2.16 -12.33
N ASP A 155 -9.28 1.40 -13.30
CA ASP A 155 -9.95 1.20 -14.58
C ASP A 155 -11.29 0.46 -14.34
N PRO A 156 -12.36 0.81 -15.07
CA PRO A 156 -13.64 0.10 -14.96
C PRO A 156 -13.45 -1.39 -15.29
N ALA A 157 -14.19 -2.23 -14.56
CA ALA A 157 -14.15 -3.67 -14.82
C ALA A 157 -14.83 -3.95 -16.18
N PRO A 158 -14.25 -4.79 -17.04
CA PRO A 158 -14.95 -5.24 -18.24
C PRO A 158 -16.15 -6.13 -17.88
N ASP A 159 -16.01 -6.90 -16.79
CA ASP A 159 -16.99 -7.83 -16.26
C ASP A 159 -17.10 -7.62 -14.74
N GLU A 160 -18.31 -7.65 -14.19
CA GLU A 160 -18.56 -7.41 -12.75
C GLU A 160 -17.97 -8.53 -11.86
N ASP A 161 -17.76 -9.73 -12.43
CA ASP A 161 -17.37 -10.96 -11.72
C ASP A 161 -15.89 -11.35 -11.87
N ASP A 162 -15.00 -10.42 -12.19
CA ASP A 162 -13.56 -10.72 -12.35
C ASP A 162 -12.83 -11.10 -11.04
N GLY A 163 -13.54 -11.18 -9.92
CA GLY A 163 -12.99 -11.54 -8.60
C GLY A 163 -12.10 -10.48 -7.97
N LEU A 164 -11.92 -9.32 -8.61
CA LEU A 164 -11.04 -8.24 -8.15
C LEU A 164 -11.79 -7.16 -7.36
N GLY A 165 -13.05 -7.41 -6.99
CA GLY A 165 -13.87 -6.50 -6.16
C GLY A 165 -13.17 -6.06 -4.88
N ARG A 166 -12.51 -6.99 -4.16
CA ARG A 166 -11.75 -6.66 -2.94
C ARG A 166 -10.58 -5.70 -3.19
N VAL A 167 -9.88 -5.86 -4.32
CA VAL A 167 -8.78 -4.95 -4.71
C VAL A 167 -9.33 -3.56 -4.96
N ARG A 168 -10.46 -3.44 -5.66
CA ARG A 168 -11.12 -2.16 -5.93
C ARG A 168 -11.62 -1.47 -4.67
N VAL A 169 -12.23 -2.23 -3.75
CA VAL A 169 -12.69 -1.70 -2.46
C VAL A 169 -11.51 -1.19 -1.63
N LEU A 170 -10.45 -1.99 -1.50
CA LEU A 170 -9.27 -1.60 -0.73
C LEU A 170 -8.62 -0.32 -1.29
N ARG A 171 -8.52 -0.22 -2.62
CA ARG A 171 -7.99 0.96 -3.32
C ARG A 171 -8.85 2.21 -3.12
N ARG A 172 -10.18 2.09 -3.22
CA ARG A 172 -11.12 3.21 -3.01
C ARG A 172 -11.10 3.73 -1.57
N GLY A 173 -10.77 2.87 -0.61
CA GLY A 173 -10.60 3.27 0.79
C GLY A 173 -9.29 4.00 1.10
N LEU A 174 -8.39 4.15 0.12
CA LEU A 174 -7.17 4.95 0.27
C LEU A 174 -7.45 6.42 -0.01
N GLY A 175 -6.61 7.31 0.51
CA GLY A 175 -6.63 8.74 0.20
C GLY A 175 -6.84 9.66 1.39
N ILE A 176 -6.76 9.14 2.61
CA ILE A 176 -6.88 9.95 3.83
C ILE A 176 -5.57 10.70 4.06
N ASP A 177 -4.49 9.95 4.25
CA ASP A 177 -3.12 10.43 4.31
C ASP A 177 -2.14 9.29 4.02
N ASP A 178 -0.88 9.65 3.79
CA ASP A 178 0.16 8.74 3.35
C ASP A 178 0.49 7.67 4.40
N GLU A 179 0.54 8.04 5.68
CA GLU A 179 0.81 7.13 6.78
C GLU A 179 -0.32 6.12 7.03
N GLU A 180 -1.58 6.57 7.00
CA GLU A 180 -2.77 5.73 7.13
C GLU A 180 -2.94 4.80 5.93
N ASP A 181 -2.62 5.29 4.72
CA ASP A 181 -2.72 4.52 3.48
C ASP A 181 -1.64 3.42 3.38
N ALA A 182 -0.52 3.54 4.10
CA ALA A 182 0.64 2.65 3.98
C ALA A 182 0.27 1.16 4.18
N GLY A 183 -0.64 0.86 5.11
CA GLY A 183 -1.12 -0.49 5.36
C GLY A 183 -1.90 -1.08 4.18
N GLY A 184 -2.80 -0.29 3.60
CA GLY A 184 -3.60 -0.67 2.43
C GLY A 184 -2.74 -0.82 1.17
N LEU A 185 -1.82 0.12 0.93
CA LEU A 185 -0.84 0.05 -0.16
C LEU A 185 0.05 -1.19 -0.05
N SER A 186 0.52 -1.53 1.16
CA SER A 186 1.29 -2.76 1.40
C SER A 186 0.48 -4.03 1.13
N ALA A 187 -0.81 -4.02 1.44
CA ALA A 187 -1.69 -5.15 1.11
C ALA A 187 -1.89 -5.29 -0.41
N LEU A 188 -2.11 -4.20 -1.15
CA LEU A 188 -2.20 -4.20 -2.61
C LEU A 188 -0.88 -4.64 -3.27
N GLY A 189 0.26 -4.19 -2.74
CA GLY A 189 1.59 -4.64 -3.17
C GLY A 189 1.77 -6.15 -3.01
N ARG A 190 1.36 -6.71 -1.86
CA ARG A 190 1.40 -8.17 -1.63
C ARG A 190 0.49 -8.95 -2.56
N VAL A 191 -0.75 -8.49 -2.78
CA VAL A 191 -1.70 -9.13 -3.71
C VAL A 191 -1.14 -9.16 -5.14
N SER A 192 -0.46 -8.10 -5.57
CA SER A 192 0.19 -8.04 -6.88
C SER A 192 1.55 -8.75 -6.95
N GLY A 193 2.07 -9.22 -5.82
CA GLY A 193 3.42 -9.77 -5.69
C GLY A 193 4.52 -8.76 -5.99
N ALA A 194 4.23 -7.46 -5.88
CA ALA A 194 5.19 -6.39 -6.06
C ALA A 194 6.08 -6.23 -4.81
N VAL A 195 7.34 -5.86 -5.03
CA VAL A 195 8.27 -5.49 -3.95
C VAL A 195 8.16 -4.01 -3.59
N ALA A 196 7.69 -3.19 -4.54
CA ALA A 196 7.40 -1.77 -4.32
C ALA A 196 6.06 -1.39 -4.97
N VAL A 197 5.39 -0.41 -4.37
CA VAL A 197 4.18 0.20 -4.91
C VAL A 197 4.47 1.66 -5.23
N VAL A 198 4.08 2.10 -6.42
CA VAL A 198 4.02 3.52 -6.79
C VAL A 198 2.57 3.94 -6.65
N ALA A 199 2.27 4.67 -5.58
CA ALA A 199 0.96 5.23 -5.33
C ALA A 199 0.86 6.59 -6.02
N ILE A 200 -0.21 6.81 -6.77
CA ILE A 200 -0.47 8.08 -7.44
C ILE A 200 -1.79 8.67 -6.94
N ARG A 201 -1.76 9.94 -6.58
CA ARG A 201 -2.90 10.68 -6.03
C ARG A 201 -2.96 12.08 -6.61
N ARG A 202 -4.15 12.69 -6.57
CA ARG A 202 -4.31 14.10 -6.90
C ARG A 202 -4.26 14.92 -5.60
N ARG A 203 -3.40 15.95 -5.55
CA ARG A 203 -3.26 16.84 -4.40
C ARG A 203 -3.12 18.28 -4.88
N ALA A 204 -3.90 19.20 -4.32
CA ALA A 204 -3.86 20.63 -4.68
C ALA A 204 -3.90 20.94 -6.20
N GLY A 205 -4.48 20.05 -7.02
CA GLY A 205 -4.56 20.19 -8.48
C GLY A 205 -3.48 19.45 -9.28
N SER A 206 -2.36 19.06 -8.67
CA SER A 206 -1.30 18.27 -9.30
C SER A 206 -1.50 16.75 -9.09
N ILE A 207 -0.89 15.93 -9.94
CA ILE A 207 -0.80 14.48 -9.73
C ILE A 207 0.58 14.19 -9.15
N GLU A 208 0.60 13.57 -7.97
CA GLU A 208 1.83 13.24 -7.25
C GLU A 208 2.01 11.72 -7.20
N ALA A 209 3.27 11.28 -7.26
CA ALA A 209 3.67 9.89 -7.05
C ALA A 209 4.49 9.75 -5.78
N THR A 210 4.10 8.80 -4.94
CA THR A 210 4.88 8.32 -3.80
C THR A 210 5.23 6.86 -3.99
N ALA A 211 6.35 6.44 -3.40
CA ALA A 211 6.82 5.06 -3.48
C ALA A 211 6.79 4.41 -2.10
N LEU A 212 6.31 3.17 -2.04
CA LEU A 212 6.23 2.37 -0.83
C LEU A 212 7.05 1.08 -0.97
N ASP A 213 7.85 0.77 0.05
CA ASP A 213 8.45 -0.57 0.22
C ASP A 213 7.43 -1.50 0.87
N VAL A 214 6.99 -2.52 0.12
CA VAL A 214 5.95 -3.47 0.52
C VAL A 214 6.40 -4.34 1.69
N ALA A 215 7.68 -4.66 1.76
CA ALA A 215 8.21 -5.56 2.77
C ALA A 215 8.39 -4.85 4.12
N SER A 216 8.71 -3.54 4.13
CA SER A 216 8.70 -2.74 5.36
C SER A 216 7.36 -2.08 5.68
N GLY A 217 6.47 -1.95 4.69
CA GLY A 217 5.24 -1.18 4.79
C GLY A 217 5.49 0.30 5.09
N ARG A 218 6.54 0.87 4.49
CA ARG A 218 6.95 2.26 4.71
C ARG A 218 7.06 2.99 3.38
N LEU A 219 6.60 4.23 3.38
CA LEU A 219 6.83 5.16 2.28
C LEU A 219 8.29 5.58 2.26
N TYR A 220 8.81 5.76 1.05
CA TYR A 220 10.06 6.45 0.84
C TYR A 220 9.85 7.95 0.98
N GLU A 221 10.86 8.63 1.50
CA GLU A 221 10.86 10.09 1.57
C GLU A 221 10.85 10.71 0.17
N GLY A 222 10.06 11.77 0.03
CA GLY A 222 9.90 12.56 -1.19
C GLY A 222 8.69 12.15 -2.04
N GLU A 223 8.06 13.16 -2.60
CA GLU A 223 6.96 13.07 -3.54
C GLU A 223 7.48 13.51 -4.93
N LEU A 224 6.94 12.94 -6.01
CA LEU A 224 7.24 13.36 -7.37
C LEU A 224 5.97 13.88 -8.05
N GLU A 225 5.95 15.16 -8.37
CA GLU A 225 4.90 15.73 -9.22
C GLU A 225 5.03 15.21 -10.65
N LEU A 226 4.01 14.52 -11.14
CA LEU A 226 4.01 13.82 -12.43
C LEU A 226 3.70 14.74 -13.60
N ASN A 227 2.93 15.80 -13.39
CA ASN A 227 2.51 16.72 -14.45
C ASN A 227 3.70 17.34 -15.19
N ASP A 228 4.78 17.64 -14.45
CA ASP A 228 5.98 18.29 -14.98
C ASP A 228 7.17 17.34 -15.13
N ALA A 229 7.06 16.10 -14.66
CA ALA A 229 8.15 15.13 -14.69
C ALA A 229 8.19 14.36 -16.01
N GLY A 230 9.28 14.51 -16.76
CA GLY A 230 9.55 13.63 -17.90
C GLY A 230 9.93 12.20 -17.48
N ASP A 231 9.81 11.25 -18.41
CA ASP A 231 10.12 9.81 -18.21
C ASP A 231 11.42 9.54 -17.45
N ALA A 232 12.49 10.26 -17.78
CA ALA A 232 13.79 10.11 -17.12
C ALA A 232 13.77 10.49 -15.64
N ALA A 233 13.01 11.51 -15.26
CA ALA A 233 12.85 11.92 -13.86
C ALA A 233 12.06 10.86 -13.07
N ILE A 234 10.98 10.34 -13.67
CA ILE A 234 10.15 9.28 -13.09
C ILE A 234 10.99 8.02 -12.86
N VAL A 235 11.77 7.59 -13.85
CA VAL A 235 12.63 6.39 -13.72
C VAL A 235 13.71 6.59 -12.64
N ARG A 236 14.35 7.78 -12.59
CA ARG A 236 15.33 8.11 -11.53
C ARG A 236 14.71 8.13 -10.14
N PHE A 237 13.42 8.47 -10.03
CA PHE A 237 12.69 8.42 -8.76
C PHE A 237 12.36 6.97 -8.35
N VAL A 238 11.82 6.16 -9.26
CA VAL A 238 11.28 4.82 -8.93
C VAL A 238 12.34 3.73 -8.87
N LEU A 239 13.28 3.68 -9.84
CA LEU A 239 14.20 2.56 -9.98
C LEU A 239 15.10 2.33 -8.75
N PRO A 240 15.75 3.35 -8.16
CA PRO A 240 16.55 3.16 -6.96
C PRO A 240 15.73 2.64 -5.77
N ARG A 241 14.51 3.15 -5.61
CA ARG A 241 13.58 2.75 -4.53
C ARG A 241 13.09 1.31 -4.73
N ALA A 242 12.72 0.94 -5.95
CA ALA A 242 12.34 -0.43 -6.29
C ALA A 242 13.46 -1.44 -6.04
N ARG A 243 14.71 -1.09 -6.41
CA ARG A 243 15.89 -1.92 -6.13
C ARG A 243 16.16 -2.06 -4.62
N ALA A 244 16.05 -0.97 -3.87
CA ALA A 244 16.19 -1.01 -2.42
C ALA A 244 15.12 -1.92 -1.77
N SER A 245 13.86 -1.84 -2.21
CA SER A 245 12.81 -2.74 -1.73
C SER A 245 13.05 -4.20 -2.10
N ALA A 246 13.55 -4.47 -3.31
CA ALA A 246 13.89 -5.82 -3.76
C ALA A 246 14.99 -6.45 -2.89
N LEU A 247 16.04 -5.69 -2.59
CA LEU A 247 17.14 -6.13 -1.72
C LEU A 247 16.62 -6.47 -0.32
N ARG A 248 15.81 -5.60 0.29
CA ARG A 248 15.23 -5.86 1.62
C ARG A 248 14.27 -7.05 1.63
N ALA A 249 13.53 -7.25 0.54
CA ALA A 249 12.67 -8.42 0.40
C ALA A 249 13.49 -9.72 0.34
N ALA A 250 14.60 -9.72 -0.42
CA ALA A 250 15.52 -10.85 -0.49
C ALA A 250 16.18 -11.16 0.85
N GLU A 251 16.64 -10.13 1.58
CA GLU A 251 17.20 -10.28 2.93
C GLU A 251 16.20 -10.92 3.90
N ARG A 252 14.94 -10.45 3.90
CA ARG A 252 13.88 -11.03 4.74
C ARG A 252 13.55 -12.48 4.37
N ALA A 253 13.56 -12.82 3.09
CA ALA A 253 13.36 -14.19 2.63
C ALA A 253 14.50 -15.10 3.13
N ALA A 254 15.75 -14.65 3.01
CA ALA A 254 16.91 -15.38 3.52
C ALA A 254 16.92 -15.53 5.05
N ASP A 255 16.41 -14.54 5.79
CA ASP A 255 16.24 -14.62 7.25
C ASP A 255 15.10 -15.57 7.66
N ALA A 256 14.03 -15.66 6.87
CA ALA A 256 12.94 -16.60 7.10
C ALA A 256 13.39 -18.05 6.91
N ASP A 257 14.10 -18.33 5.80
CA ASP A 257 14.66 -19.65 5.50
C ASP A 257 15.66 -20.12 6.58
N ARG A 258 16.54 -19.23 7.03
CA ARG A 258 17.47 -19.51 8.14
C ARG A 258 16.77 -19.86 9.46
N ARG A 259 15.61 -19.24 9.73
CA ARG A 259 14.82 -19.54 10.94
C ARG A 259 14.11 -20.89 10.82
N ASP A 260 13.55 -21.19 9.65
CA ASP A 260 12.90 -22.48 9.40
C ASP A 260 13.89 -23.64 9.53
N TRP A 261 15.07 -23.50 8.92
CA TRP A 261 16.14 -24.49 9.03
C TRP A 261 16.59 -24.73 10.48
N ARG A 262 16.73 -23.67 11.28
CA ARG A 262 17.07 -23.80 12.71
C ARG A 262 15.94 -24.40 13.54
N GLY A 263 14.68 -24.08 13.22
CA GLY A 263 13.50 -24.65 13.86
C GLY A 263 13.37 -26.15 13.61
N GLY A 264 13.56 -26.59 12.36
CA GLY A 264 13.55 -28.00 11.98
C GLY A 264 14.69 -28.81 12.62
N ALA A 265 15.90 -28.24 12.70
CA ALA A 265 17.04 -28.90 13.34
C ALA A 265 16.89 -29.03 14.87
N ALA A 266 16.17 -28.11 15.53
CA ALA A 266 15.84 -28.22 16.95
C ALA A 266 14.79 -29.31 17.19
N ALA A 267 13.69 -29.32 16.41
CA ALA A 267 12.64 -30.33 16.51
C ALA A 267 13.16 -31.76 16.25
N ALA A 268 14.10 -31.93 15.32
CA ALA A 268 14.73 -33.23 15.04
C ALA A 268 15.61 -33.77 16.19
N ARG A 269 16.17 -32.90 17.03
CA ARG A 269 16.99 -33.32 18.20
C ARG A 269 16.14 -33.77 19.38
N ASP A 270 14.99 -33.13 19.59
CA ASP A 270 14.09 -33.50 20.69
C ASP A 270 13.28 -34.78 20.36
N GLY A 271 13.01 -35.05 19.08
CA GLY A 271 12.35 -36.28 18.62
C GLY A 271 13.21 -37.55 18.70
N ALA A 272 14.55 -37.43 18.73
CA ALA A 272 15.45 -38.58 18.78
C ALA A 272 15.71 -39.13 20.20
N GLY A 273 15.19 -38.46 21.24
CA GLY A 273 15.37 -38.85 22.65
C GLY A 273 14.20 -39.62 23.28
N SER A 274 13.04 -39.68 22.63
CA SER A 274 11.83 -40.33 23.18
C SER A 274 11.58 -41.69 22.52
N GLY A 275 12.55 -42.60 22.69
CA GLY A 275 12.53 -43.93 22.09
C GLY A 275 13.15 -44.99 23.00
N ALA A 276 12.77 -44.99 24.29
CA ALA A 276 13.09 -46.09 25.19
C ALA A 276 12.04 -46.22 26.31
N GLY A 277 11.21 -47.26 26.23
CA GLY A 277 10.52 -47.85 27.37
C GLY A 277 9.06 -47.43 27.55
N GLY A 278 8.15 -48.22 26.99
CA GLY A 278 6.71 -48.09 27.23
C GLY A 278 5.95 -49.22 26.55
N GLU A 279 6.18 -50.43 27.04
CA GLU A 279 5.50 -51.66 26.66
C GLU A 279 3.96 -51.51 26.66
N SER A 280 3.37 -52.01 25.58
CA SER A 280 2.14 -52.80 25.51
C SER A 280 1.09 -52.63 26.61
N ALA A 281 -0.05 -52.04 26.25
CA ALA A 281 -1.34 -52.49 26.75
C ALA A 281 -2.41 -52.34 25.64
N THR A 282 -2.93 -53.48 25.22
CA THR A 282 -4.08 -53.67 24.32
C THR A 282 -5.37 -53.10 24.88
N PRO A 283 -6.35 -52.70 24.06
CA PRO A 283 -7.69 -52.35 24.53
C PRO A 283 -8.45 -53.65 24.81
N SER A 284 -8.85 -53.88 26.06
CA SER A 284 -9.80 -54.93 26.41
C SER A 284 -11.13 -54.28 26.76
N GLU A 285 -12.13 -54.51 25.90
CA GLU A 285 -13.54 -54.41 26.26
C GLU A 285 -13.83 -55.26 27.51
N GLY A 286 -14.70 -54.75 28.39
CA GLY A 286 -15.44 -55.59 29.33
C GLY A 286 -15.63 -55.03 30.73
N THR A 287 -16.85 -54.53 30.98
CA THR A 287 -17.64 -54.82 32.20
C THR A 287 -17.47 -53.90 33.40
N GLU A 288 -18.52 -53.08 33.59
CA GLU A 288 -19.24 -52.79 34.83
C GLU A 288 -18.55 -53.15 36.16
N ASN A 289 -18.23 -52.13 36.97
CA ASN A 289 -18.98 -51.78 38.18
C ASN A 289 -18.32 -50.60 38.89
N GLY A 290 -19.15 -49.83 39.57
CA GLY A 290 -18.86 -48.45 39.97
C GLY A 290 -17.79 -48.28 41.04
N GLU A 291 -17.17 -47.11 40.96
CA GLU A 291 -16.95 -46.19 42.07
C GLU A 291 -16.90 -44.80 41.42
N GLU A 292 -17.68 -43.87 41.98
CA GLU A 292 -17.90 -42.52 41.49
C GLU A 292 -16.63 -41.68 41.73
N ASP A 293 -15.62 -41.85 40.89
CA ASP A 293 -14.61 -40.83 40.72
C ASP A 293 -15.24 -39.72 39.86
N GLU A 294 -15.57 -38.60 40.51
CA GLU A 294 -15.94 -37.36 39.86
C GLU A 294 -14.79 -36.92 38.94
N GLU A 295 -14.75 -37.46 37.72
CA GLU A 295 -13.84 -37.04 36.67
C GLU A 295 -14.08 -35.56 36.41
N GLU A 296 -13.24 -34.70 37.00
CA GLU A 296 -13.27 -33.27 36.73
C GLU A 296 -13.22 -33.09 35.21
N PRO A 297 -14.23 -32.45 34.59
CA PRO A 297 -14.28 -32.32 33.15
C PRO A 297 -12.99 -31.63 32.73
N GLY A 298 -12.20 -32.33 31.91
CA GLY A 298 -10.89 -31.85 31.46
C GLY A 298 -11.01 -30.40 31.00
N PHE A 299 -10.02 -29.58 31.31
CA PHE A 299 -10.00 -28.12 31.08
C PHE A 299 -10.74 -27.69 29.81
N PHE A 300 -10.55 -28.42 28.71
CA PHE A 300 -11.21 -28.18 27.44
C PHE A 300 -12.75 -28.24 27.48
N ALA A 301 -13.35 -29.24 28.15
CA ALA A 301 -14.79 -29.37 28.31
C ALA A 301 -15.39 -28.24 29.16
N LYS A 302 -14.64 -27.77 30.16
CA LYS A 302 -15.05 -26.63 31.02
C LYS A 302 -15.08 -25.30 30.26
N TRP A 303 -14.12 -25.08 29.35
CA TRP A 303 -13.99 -23.81 28.63
C TRP A 303 -14.63 -23.79 27.23
N TRP A 304 -15.03 -24.94 26.70
CA TRP A 304 -15.67 -25.08 25.39
C TRP A 304 -16.86 -24.12 25.16
N PRO A 305 -17.81 -23.98 26.12
CA PRO A 305 -18.96 -23.09 25.91
C PRO A 305 -18.55 -21.61 25.76
N TYR A 306 -17.50 -21.19 26.46
CA TYR A 306 -17.00 -19.81 26.39
C TYR A 306 -16.28 -19.52 25.09
N MET A 307 -15.52 -20.48 24.56
CA MET A 307 -14.87 -20.36 23.25
C MET A 307 -15.91 -20.25 22.13
N VAL A 308 -16.96 -21.07 22.17
CA VAL A 308 -18.09 -20.99 21.23
C VAL A 308 -18.82 -19.64 21.37
N GLY A 309 -19.05 -19.19 22.60
CA GLY A 309 -19.67 -17.88 22.88
C GLY A 309 -18.85 -16.70 22.34
N ALA A 310 -17.53 -16.70 22.54
CA ALA A 310 -16.63 -15.66 22.03
C ALA A 310 -16.60 -15.64 20.50
N LEU A 311 -16.61 -16.81 19.86
CA LEU A 311 -16.63 -16.91 18.40
C LEU A 311 -17.96 -16.42 17.81
N LEU A 312 -19.09 -16.79 18.41
CA LEU A 312 -20.42 -16.29 18.01
C LEU A 312 -20.55 -14.78 18.20
N LEU A 313 -20.04 -14.24 19.32
CA LEU A 313 -20.04 -12.80 19.57
C LEU A 313 -19.18 -12.06 18.53
N GLY A 314 -17.99 -12.59 18.22
CA GLY A 314 -17.12 -12.03 17.20
C GLY A 314 -17.76 -12.03 15.81
N ALA A 315 -18.44 -13.13 15.45
CA ALA A 315 -19.20 -13.24 14.21
C ALA A 315 -20.37 -12.23 14.17
N MET A 316 -21.09 -12.03 15.29
CA MET A 316 -22.18 -11.06 15.39
C MET A 316 -21.69 -9.62 15.20
N VAL A 317 -20.61 -9.22 15.86
CA VAL A 317 -20.03 -7.88 15.72
C VAL A 317 -19.56 -7.65 14.27
N THR A 318 -18.90 -8.65 13.68
CA THR A 318 -18.44 -8.57 12.28
C THR A 318 -19.62 -8.43 11.32
N TYR A 319 -20.71 -9.20 11.55
CA TYR A 319 -21.94 -9.10 10.77
C TYR A 319 -22.54 -7.68 10.83
N PHE A 320 -22.65 -7.06 12.01
CA PHE A 320 -23.17 -5.70 12.16
C PHE A 320 -22.30 -4.63 11.51
N VAL A 321 -20.98 -4.79 11.52
CA VAL A 321 -20.07 -3.83 10.84
C VAL A 321 -20.18 -3.91 9.32
N VAL A 322 -20.33 -5.13 8.79
CA VAL A 322 -20.51 -5.33 7.34
C VAL A 322 -21.89 -4.86 6.88
N THR A 323 -22.95 -5.36 7.52
CA THR A 323 -24.33 -5.02 7.13
C THR A 323 -24.74 -3.58 7.48
N GLY A 324 -24.12 -2.97 8.50
CA GLY A 324 -24.33 -1.55 8.81
C GLY A 324 -23.74 -0.59 7.77
N ASN A 325 -22.83 -1.06 6.91
CA ASN A 325 -22.27 -0.30 5.79
C ASN A 325 -22.99 -0.59 4.46
N ASP A 326 -23.80 -1.65 4.39
CA ASP A 326 -24.45 -2.13 3.16
C ASP A 326 -25.91 -1.65 3.01
N ASP A 327 -26.35 -0.66 3.80
CA ASP A 327 -27.70 -0.07 3.70
C ASP A 327 -27.66 1.33 3.06
N PRO A 328 -27.42 1.45 1.73
CA PRO A 328 -27.43 2.73 1.00
C PRO A 328 -28.85 3.31 0.82
N GLY A 329 -29.87 2.76 1.50
CA GLY A 329 -31.28 3.14 1.35
C GLY A 329 -31.97 3.62 2.63
N ALA A 330 -31.28 3.64 3.78
CA ALA A 330 -31.82 4.30 4.96
C ALA A 330 -31.50 5.80 4.89
N ASP A 331 -32.48 6.59 4.40
CA ASP A 331 -32.56 8.04 4.55
C ASP A 331 -32.59 8.42 6.05
N LEU A 332 -31.50 8.19 6.76
CA LEU A 332 -31.24 8.80 8.05
C LEU A 332 -30.69 10.20 7.74
N PRO A 333 -31.42 11.28 8.10
CA PRO A 333 -30.95 12.62 7.82
C PRO A 333 -29.59 12.79 8.47
N SER A 334 -28.61 13.21 7.67
CA SER A 334 -27.27 13.55 8.15
C SER A 334 -27.41 14.42 9.40
N PRO A 335 -26.75 14.09 10.52
CA PRO A 335 -26.80 14.94 11.71
C PRO A 335 -26.12 16.26 11.39
N VAL A 336 -26.90 17.20 10.87
CA VAL A 336 -26.49 18.59 10.69
C VAL A 336 -26.38 19.17 12.09
N LEU A 337 -25.17 19.21 12.63
CA LEU A 337 -24.83 20.01 13.79
C LEU A 337 -25.03 21.48 13.43
N ARG A 338 -26.26 21.98 13.57
CA ARG A 338 -26.54 23.41 13.52
C ARG A 338 -26.00 24.03 14.80
N PHE A 339 -24.83 24.64 14.71
CA PHE A 339 -24.41 25.64 15.68
C PHE A 339 -25.41 26.79 15.60
N ILE A 340 -26.17 27.00 16.67
CA ILE A 340 -26.99 28.19 16.87
C ILE A 340 -26.07 29.19 17.58
N PRO A 341 -25.50 30.19 16.87
CA PRO A 341 -24.76 31.23 17.55
C PRO A 341 -25.75 32.17 18.27
N GLY A 342 -25.62 32.26 19.60
CA GLY A 342 -26.06 33.40 20.41
C GLY A 342 -27.57 33.67 20.47
N GLY A 343 -28.22 33.15 21.52
CA GLY A 343 -29.41 33.80 22.10
C GLY A 343 -28.97 34.71 23.24
N ASN A 344 -29.33 35.99 23.16
CA ASN A 344 -29.15 37.01 24.21
C ASN A 344 -29.76 36.62 25.55
#